data_AF-A0A2I4AYC4-F1
#
_entry.id   AF-A0A2I4AYC4-F1
#
_cell.length_a   1.000
_cell.length_b   1.000
_cell.length_c   1.000
_cell.angle_alpha   90.00
_cell.angle_beta   90.00
_cell.angle_gamma   90.00
#
_symmetry.space_group_name_H-M   'P 1'
#
loop_
_entity.id
_entity.type
_entity.pdbx_description
1 polymer ?
#
loop_
_entity_poly.entity_id
_entity_poly.type
_entity_poly.pdbx_seq_one_letter_code
_entity_poly.pdbx_strand_id
1 'polypeptide(L)'
;MGNLVGSWRYKEPSTVEECDSTWGSDSEIDDPAAEEDSGISESASAVESEQAAGHSGDTSPQLTDSPESAPKMKRSFYAARDLYKYRHSYPNFRKSRQPSEYRNLRFYMNKIPLVPDGIYIEEILTKWRGDYDKLEHNHTYIQWLFPLREQGLNFYAHELTQDEIKEFQSTREAKRRFVAAYALMLDFYGVKLLDKNGNVARAPNWQERFQHLNESHHNYLRITRILKSLGELGFEGFKAPLVRLFLEESLCHGTLPNMQHSVLEYYVYTVRMPATRRRLLRFARQHYRPRHAFLWGPPSKKRAGGSSGAGSSGIRAPAPTPEHHRWEEGSEGAALSCSRVKVSSHDAILCQDLTGSGPKGCPELGSNLVGLQGALVVIGGRTERDE
;
A
#
# COMPACT_ATOMS: atom_id res chain seq x y z
N MET A 1 1.86 49.81 7.54
CA MET A 1 0.93 48.92 6.80
C MET A 1 1.25 47.50 7.23
N GLY A 2 0.26 46.78 7.76
CA GLY A 2 0.46 45.50 8.47
C GLY A 2 0.81 44.34 7.54
N ASN A 3 1.82 43.57 7.92
CA ASN A 3 2.13 42.28 7.29
C ASN A 3 1.11 41.24 7.75
N LEU A 4 0.19 40.88 6.84
CA LEU A 4 -0.73 39.76 6.99
C LEU A 4 -0.03 38.46 6.55
N VAL A 5 1.02 38.03 7.27
CA VAL A 5 1.49 36.65 7.14
C VAL A 5 0.56 35.79 7.98
N GLY A 6 -0.54 35.37 7.36
CA GLY A 6 -1.42 34.37 7.94
C GLY A 6 -0.59 33.14 8.29
N SER A 7 -0.35 32.93 9.58
CA SER A 7 0.13 31.66 10.10
C SER A 7 -0.94 30.64 9.74
N TRP A 8 -0.71 29.88 8.68
CA TRP A 8 -1.50 28.69 8.37
C TRP A 8 -1.27 27.73 9.53
N ARG A 9 -2.09 27.84 10.58
CA ARG A 9 -2.06 26.88 11.67
C ARG A 9 -2.39 25.54 11.05
N TYR A 10 -1.49 24.59 11.21
CA TYR A 10 -1.76 23.19 10.89
C TYR A 10 -3.03 22.78 11.65
N LYS A 11 -4.15 22.61 10.92
CA LYS A 11 -5.40 22.11 11.47
C LYS A 11 -5.40 20.60 11.30
N GLU A 12 -5.39 19.87 12.41
CA GLU A 12 -5.51 18.40 12.36
C GLU A 12 -6.91 18.05 11.82
N PRO A 13 -7.02 17.10 10.86
CA PRO A 13 -8.32 16.71 10.33
C PRO A 13 -9.17 16.03 11.40
N SER A 14 -10.47 16.30 11.34
CA SER A 14 -11.48 15.88 12.30
C SER A 14 -12.46 14.86 11.75
N THR A 15 -12.45 14.63 10.43
CA THR A 15 -13.33 13.67 9.74
C THR A 15 -12.54 12.75 8.80
N VAL A 16 -13.16 11.65 8.36
CA VAL A 16 -12.57 10.72 7.38
C VAL A 16 -12.37 11.43 6.04
N GLU A 17 -13.33 12.27 5.64
CA GLU A 17 -13.33 13.03 4.40
C GLU A 17 -12.20 14.07 4.37
N GLU A 18 -11.92 14.73 5.50
CA GLU A 18 -10.78 15.65 5.62
C GLU A 18 -9.43 14.89 5.55
N CYS A 19 -9.39 13.62 5.97
CA CYS A 19 -8.20 12.79 5.90
C CYS A 19 -7.95 12.20 4.49
N ASP A 20 -9.02 11.98 3.70
CA ASP A 20 -8.98 11.29 2.42
C ASP A 20 -8.94 12.26 1.23
N SER A 21 -7.73 12.61 0.80
CA SER A 21 -7.49 13.45 -0.39
C SER A 21 -7.57 12.69 -1.73
N THR A 22 -8.05 11.45 -1.78
CA THR A 22 -8.02 10.61 -3.01
C THR A 22 -8.85 11.19 -4.15
N TRP A 23 -9.99 11.79 -3.82
CA TRP A 23 -10.99 12.29 -4.75
C TRP A 23 -11.06 13.82 -4.82
N GLY A 24 -10.03 14.53 -4.32
CA GLY A 24 -9.92 15.99 -4.45
C GLY A 24 -9.73 16.43 -5.92
N SER A 25 -10.00 17.71 -6.19
CA SER A 25 -10.20 18.35 -7.51
C SER A 25 -9.04 18.36 -8.52
N ASP A 26 -8.08 17.45 -8.42
CA ASP A 26 -7.04 17.32 -9.44
C ASP A 26 -7.56 16.52 -10.63
N SER A 27 -8.11 17.27 -11.59
CA SER A 27 -8.40 16.97 -13.00
C SER A 27 -8.67 15.49 -13.30
N GLU A 28 -9.95 15.18 -13.43
CA GLU A 28 -10.42 13.93 -14.03
C GLU A 28 -9.93 13.88 -15.48
N ILE A 29 -8.80 13.23 -15.71
CA ILE A 29 -8.58 12.60 -17.02
C ILE A 29 -9.48 11.37 -16.98
N ASP A 30 -10.71 11.58 -17.43
CA ASP A 30 -11.64 10.52 -17.78
C ASP A 30 -11.04 9.76 -18.97
N ASP A 31 -10.60 8.52 -18.74
CA ASP A 31 -10.52 7.56 -19.83
C ASP A 31 -11.96 7.13 -20.16
N PRO A 32 -12.38 7.19 -21.43
CA PRO A 32 -13.76 6.90 -21.80
C PRO A 32 -14.10 5.45 -21.47
N ALA A 33 -15.24 5.30 -20.79
CA ALA A 33 -15.87 4.02 -20.54
C ALA A 33 -16.11 3.29 -21.86
N ALA A 34 -15.77 2.01 -21.90
CA ALA A 34 -16.23 1.11 -22.94
C ALA A 34 -17.77 1.01 -22.84
N GLU A 35 -18.43 1.54 -23.86
CA GLU A 35 -19.82 1.29 -24.21
C GLU A 35 -20.03 -0.23 -24.37
N GLU A 36 -20.91 -0.83 -23.57
CA GLU A 36 -21.64 -2.02 -24.01
C GLU A 36 -23.14 -1.74 -23.93
N ASP A 37 -23.68 -1.55 -25.12
CA ASP A 37 -25.08 -1.54 -25.49
C ASP A 37 -25.58 -2.97 -25.70
N SER A 38 -26.89 -3.13 -25.51
CA SER A 38 -27.75 -4.31 -25.76
C SER A 38 -27.57 -5.49 -24.78
N GLY A 39 -28.59 -6.01 -24.10
CA GLY A 39 -30.02 -5.95 -24.35
C GLY A 39 -30.58 -7.37 -24.47
N ILE A 40 -31.68 -7.61 -23.76
CA ILE A 40 -32.71 -8.65 -23.97
C ILE A 40 -32.72 -9.84 -22.98
N SER A 41 -33.88 -9.91 -22.33
CA SER A 41 -34.49 -10.92 -21.45
C SER A 41 -34.54 -12.34 -22.02
N GLU A 42 -34.70 -13.34 -21.14
CA GLU A 42 -35.97 -14.09 -21.08
C GLU A 42 -36.12 -14.93 -19.81
N SER A 43 -37.40 -15.04 -19.42
CA SER A 43 -37.96 -15.71 -18.25
C SER A 43 -38.08 -17.22 -18.45
N ALA A 44 -38.05 -18.00 -17.37
CA ALA A 44 -38.76 -19.27 -17.29
C ALA A 44 -39.17 -19.60 -15.85
N SER A 45 -40.41 -20.04 -15.73
CA SER A 45 -41.23 -20.29 -14.54
C SER A 45 -41.28 -21.77 -14.14
N ALA A 46 -42.02 -22.01 -13.04
CA ALA A 46 -42.62 -23.26 -12.55
C ALA A 46 -41.70 -24.12 -11.65
N VAL A 47 -42.12 -24.64 -10.49
CA VAL A 47 -43.42 -25.26 -10.15
C VAL A 47 -43.72 -25.15 -8.65
N GLU A 48 -45.01 -25.02 -8.34
CA GLU A 48 -45.62 -25.20 -7.03
C GLU A 48 -45.72 -26.68 -6.64
N SER A 49 -45.78 -26.96 -5.34
CA SER A 49 -46.37 -28.17 -4.77
C SER A 49 -46.96 -27.81 -3.40
N GLU A 50 -48.29 -27.83 -3.31
CA GLU A 50 -49.07 -27.73 -2.07
C GLU A 50 -49.46 -29.12 -1.55
N GLN A 51 -49.47 -29.31 -0.22
CA GLN A 51 -50.55 -29.87 0.62
C GLN A 51 -49.97 -30.27 2.00
N ALA A 52 -50.32 -29.55 3.08
CA ALA A 52 -51.47 -29.74 3.99
C ALA A 52 -51.14 -30.74 5.14
N ALA A 53 -51.58 -30.64 6.40
CA ALA A 53 -52.18 -29.62 7.27
C ALA A 53 -52.12 -30.20 8.71
N GLY A 54 -52.12 -29.38 9.76
CA GLY A 54 -52.24 -29.84 11.15
C GLY A 54 -52.16 -28.72 12.21
N HIS A 55 -53.33 -28.20 12.61
CA HIS A 55 -53.59 -27.29 13.76
C HIS A 55 -53.11 -27.90 15.10
N SER A 56 -52.68 -27.21 16.15
CA SER A 56 -53.32 -26.14 16.94
C SER A 56 -52.41 -25.76 18.13
N GLY A 57 -52.48 -24.53 18.64
CA GLY A 57 -51.89 -24.18 19.95
C GLY A 57 -51.37 -22.76 20.08
N ASP A 58 -52.26 -21.87 20.51
CA ASP A 58 -52.12 -20.44 20.79
C ASP A 58 -51.01 -20.05 21.79
N THR A 59 -50.23 -19.00 21.50
CA THR A 59 -49.97 -17.82 22.38
C THR A 59 -48.88 -16.91 21.80
N SER A 60 -49.32 -15.71 21.39
CA SER A 60 -48.50 -14.60 20.90
C SER A 60 -47.61 -14.02 22.01
N PRO A 61 -46.39 -13.55 21.68
CA PRO A 61 -46.05 -12.18 22.01
C PRO A 61 -45.67 -11.41 20.74
N GLN A 62 -46.40 -10.33 20.53
CA GLN A 62 -46.25 -9.36 19.45
C GLN A 62 -44.85 -8.73 19.50
N LEU A 63 -43.90 -9.28 18.75
CA LEU A 63 -42.64 -8.61 18.45
C LEU A 63 -42.89 -7.68 17.26
N THR A 64 -42.78 -6.39 17.53
CA THR A 64 -42.76 -5.36 16.51
C THR A 64 -41.51 -5.56 15.65
N ASP A 65 -41.64 -6.28 14.54
CA ASP A 65 -40.58 -6.47 13.55
C ASP A 65 -40.41 -5.17 12.76
N SER A 66 -39.72 -4.21 13.39
CA SER A 66 -39.03 -3.15 12.67
C SER A 66 -37.71 -3.76 12.22
N PRO A 67 -37.38 -3.82 10.92
CA PRO A 67 -36.10 -4.33 10.49
C PRO A 67 -35.03 -3.39 11.03
N GLU A 68 -34.40 -3.77 12.15
CA GLU A 68 -33.17 -3.13 12.61
C GLU A 68 -32.20 -3.17 11.45
N SER A 69 -32.04 -2.02 10.79
CA SER A 69 -31.12 -1.89 9.68
C SER A 69 -29.76 -2.35 10.19
N ALA A 70 -29.24 -3.46 9.64
CA ALA A 70 -27.91 -3.95 9.98
C ALA A 70 -26.93 -2.77 10.01
N PRO A 71 -26.06 -2.68 11.04
CA PRO A 71 -25.21 -1.52 11.24
C PRO A 71 -24.42 -1.25 9.95
N LYS A 72 -24.72 -0.12 9.30
CA LYS A 72 -24.02 0.29 8.09
C LYS A 72 -22.54 0.45 8.44
N MET A 73 -21.70 -0.43 7.89
CA MET A 73 -20.25 -0.35 8.02
C MET A 73 -19.80 1.07 7.66
N LYS A 74 -19.04 1.71 8.54
CA LYS A 74 -18.48 3.05 8.34
C LYS A 74 -16.97 2.95 8.23
N ARG A 75 -16.38 3.87 7.49
CA ARG A 75 -14.93 4.03 7.45
C ARG A 75 -14.38 4.41 8.82
N SER A 76 -13.20 3.89 9.15
CA SER A 76 -12.50 4.12 10.39
C SER A 76 -11.79 5.47 10.37
N PHE A 77 -12.25 6.39 11.22
CA PHE A 77 -11.57 7.67 11.42
C PHE A 77 -10.12 7.49 11.91
N TYR A 78 -9.86 6.48 12.76
CA TYR A 78 -8.51 6.18 13.24
C TYR A 78 -7.57 5.79 12.10
N ALA A 79 -8.02 4.90 11.20
CA ALA A 79 -7.24 4.49 10.02
C ALA A 79 -6.99 5.68 9.09
N ALA A 80 -8.04 6.45 8.80
CA ALA A 80 -7.95 7.62 7.92
C ALA A 80 -6.96 8.64 8.47
N ARG A 81 -7.02 8.94 9.77
CA ARG A 81 -6.13 9.90 10.46
C ARG A 81 -4.68 9.42 10.50
N ASP A 82 -4.43 8.14 10.80
CA ASP A 82 -3.07 7.56 10.79
C ASP A 82 -2.42 7.73 9.40
N LEU A 83 -3.14 7.32 8.36
CA LEU A 83 -2.59 7.34 7.01
C LEU A 83 -2.55 8.76 6.44
N TYR A 84 -3.40 9.67 6.92
CA TYR A 84 -3.24 11.09 6.66
C TYR A 84 -1.92 11.61 7.23
N LYS A 85 -1.61 11.34 8.51
CA LYS A 85 -0.34 11.77 9.14
C LYS A 85 0.87 11.25 8.38
N TYR A 86 0.82 9.98 7.98
CA TYR A 86 1.83 9.36 7.14
C TYR A 86 2.03 10.06 5.80
N ARG A 87 0.95 10.29 5.04
CA ARG A 87 1.02 10.92 3.71
C ARG A 87 1.51 12.38 3.79
N HIS A 88 1.27 13.06 4.91
CA HIS A 88 1.71 14.43 5.18
C HIS A 88 3.05 14.52 5.92
N SER A 89 3.84 13.44 5.88
CA SER A 89 5.20 13.41 6.42
C SER A 89 5.32 13.78 7.89
N TYR A 90 4.36 13.35 8.73
CA TYR A 90 4.39 13.52 10.17
C TYR A 90 4.76 14.95 10.60
N PRO A 91 3.81 15.89 10.54
CA PRO A 91 4.08 17.31 10.76
C PRO A 91 4.57 17.66 12.18
N ASN A 92 4.58 16.69 13.10
CA ASN A 92 5.21 16.83 14.40
C ASN A 92 6.73 16.82 14.24
N PHE A 93 7.32 18.01 14.31
CA PHE A 93 8.78 18.18 14.24
C PHE A 93 9.47 17.43 15.38
N ARG A 94 10.45 16.60 15.02
CA ARG A 94 11.42 16.05 15.98
C ARG A 94 12.77 16.69 15.76
N LYS A 95 13.49 16.90 16.87
CA LYS A 95 14.85 17.46 16.84
C LYS A 95 15.73 16.64 15.91
N SER A 96 16.54 17.33 15.10
CA SER A 96 17.60 16.69 14.32
C SER A 96 18.57 15.96 15.26
N ARG A 97 19.15 14.87 14.77
CA ARG A 97 20.07 13.99 15.50
C ARG A 97 21.41 13.98 14.80
N GLN A 98 22.49 13.75 15.54
CA GLN A 98 23.81 13.56 14.94
C GLN A 98 23.87 12.22 14.18
N PRO A 99 24.70 12.10 13.13
CA PRO A 99 24.83 10.84 12.38
C PRO A 99 25.21 9.63 13.22
N SER A 100 25.96 9.83 14.31
CA SER A 100 26.30 8.77 15.28
C SER A 100 25.09 8.16 15.99
N GLU A 101 23.97 8.89 16.03
CA GLU A 101 22.70 8.51 16.66
C GLU A 101 21.69 7.89 15.67
N TYR A 102 22.03 7.78 14.38
CA TYR A 102 21.18 7.14 13.36
C TYR A 102 21.16 5.61 13.54
N ARG A 103 20.44 5.14 14.56
CA ARG A 103 20.40 3.73 14.95
C ARG A 103 19.84 2.84 13.86
N ASN A 104 18.82 3.27 13.11
CA ASN A 104 18.26 2.47 12.04
C ASN A 104 19.29 2.32 10.91
N LEU A 105 19.93 3.42 10.51
CA LEU A 105 20.99 3.36 9.50
C LEU A 105 22.17 2.49 9.97
N ARG A 106 22.61 2.64 11.21
CA ARG A 106 23.72 1.84 11.77
C ARG A 106 23.37 0.35 11.83
N PHE A 107 22.13 -0.01 12.15
CA PHE A 107 21.63 -1.39 12.08
C PHE A 107 21.69 -1.89 10.63
N TYR A 108 21.21 -1.10 9.67
CA TYR A 108 21.28 -1.42 8.24
C TYR A 108 22.70 -1.47 7.67
N MET A 109 23.66 -0.79 8.31
CA MET A 109 25.08 -0.88 8.02
C MET A 109 25.77 -2.03 8.77
N ASN A 110 25.01 -2.89 9.44
CA ASN A 110 25.50 -4.01 10.23
C ASN A 110 26.46 -3.59 11.37
N LYS A 111 26.41 -2.34 11.82
CA LYS A 111 27.29 -1.78 12.86
C LYS A 111 26.76 -1.98 14.27
N ILE A 112 25.46 -2.20 14.41
CA ILE A 112 24.81 -2.50 15.69
C ILE A 112 23.80 -3.63 15.48
N PRO A 113 23.59 -4.49 16.49
CA PRO A 113 22.51 -5.47 16.45
C PRO A 113 21.16 -4.82 16.77
N LEU A 114 20.08 -5.52 16.44
CA LEU A 114 18.77 -5.21 17.00
C LEU A 114 18.75 -5.52 18.51
N VAL A 115 18.01 -4.71 19.25
CA VAL A 115 17.87 -4.83 20.71
C VAL A 115 16.40 -5.19 21.02
N PRO A 116 16.14 -6.09 21.98
CA PRO A 116 17.08 -6.69 22.94
C PRO A 116 17.87 -7.93 22.46
N ASP A 117 17.47 -8.55 21.35
CA ASP A 117 17.92 -9.92 21.03
C ASP A 117 19.40 -10.04 20.58
N GLY A 118 20.08 -8.93 20.29
CA GLY A 118 21.50 -8.95 19.92
C GLY A 118 21.79 -9.44 18.50
N ILE A 119 20.79 -9.43 17.61
CA ILE A 119 20.86 -10.04 16.28
C ILE A 119 21.17 -8.99 15.22
N TYR A 120 22.18 -9.26 14.40
CA TYR A 120 22.60 -8.41 13.29
C TYR A 120 21.70 -8.58 12.06
N ILE A 121 21.56 -7.53 11.25
CA ILE A 121 20.72 -7.58 10.05
C ILE A 121 21.18 -8.67 9.08
N GLU A 122 22.49 -8.89 8.94
CA GLU A 122 23.01 -9.95 8.06
C GLU A 122 22.59 -11.34 8.52
N GLU A 123 22.53 -11.57 9.83
CA GLU A 123 22.05 -12.84 10.36
C GLU A 123 20.57 -13.06 10.01
N ILE A 124 19.72 -12.04 10.16
CA ILE A 124 18.31 -12.14 9.76
C ILE A 124 18.20 -12.47 8.27
N LEU A 125 18.91 -11.73 7.42
CA LEU A 125 18.80 -11.86 5.97
C LEU A 125 19.36 -13.18 5.42
N THR A 126 20.29 -13.82 6.13
CA THR A 126 20.96 -15.06 5.68
C THR A 126 20.39 -16.30 6.34
N LYS A 127 20.13 -16.27 7.66
CA LYS A 127 19.76 -17.47 8.43
C LYS A 127 18.26 -17.66 8.61
N TRP A 128 17.44 -16.62 8.47
CA TRP A 128 15.99 -16.71 8.75
C TRP A 128 15.15 -16.94 7.48
N ARG A 129 15.78 -16.98 6.31
CA ARG A 129 15.08 -17.28 5.05
C ARG A 129 14.54 -18.70 5.09
N GLY A 130 13.22 -18.84 4.90
CA GLY A 130 12.52 -20.13 4.98
C GLY A 130 12.19 -20.58 6.40
N ASP A 131 12.67 -19.89 7.44
CA ASP A 131 12.33 -20.17 8.84
C ASP A 131 11.11 -19.32 9.24
N TYR A 132 9.93 -19.78 8.80
CA TYR A 132 8.69 -19.04 8.97
C TYR A 132 8.20 -19.01 10.41
N ASP A 133 8.46 -20.05 11.20
CA ASP A 133 8.11 -20.07 12.61
C ASP A 133 8.86 -18.97 13.38
N LYS A 134 10.15 -18.78 13.08
CA LYS A 134 10.94 -17.71 13.69
C LYS A 134 10.45 -16.31 13.31
N LEU A 135 10.05 -16.12 12.05
CA LEU A 135 9.47 -14.86 11.58
C LEU A 135 8.09 -14.59 12.17
N GLU A 136 7.30 -15.62 12.44
CA GLU A 136 5.98 -15.44 13.04
C GLU A 136 6.08 -15.00 14.51
N HIS A 137 6.84 -15.74 15.32
CA HIS A 137 6.85 -15.59 16.78
C HIS A 137 7.75 -14.46 17.29
N ASN A 138 8.79 -14.05 16.55
CA ASN A 138 9.59 -12.91 16.94
C ASN A 138 8.90 -11.59 16.50
N HIS A 139 8.59 -10.71 17.43
CA HIS A 139 7.94 -9.42 17.14
C HIS A 139 8.89 -8.22 17.19
N THR A 140 10.12 -8.38 17.68
CA THR A 140 11.07 -7.27 17.89
C THR A 140 11.68 -6.81 16.57
N TYR A 141 11.97 -7.76 15.67
CA TYR A 141 12.73 -7.52 14.44
C TYR A 141 11.97 -6.63 13.44
N ILE A 142 10.63 -6.75 13.36
CA ILE A 142 9.85 -6.07 12.33
C ILE A 142 10.00 -4.55 12.41
N GLN A 143 10.22 -4.04 13.63
CA GLN A 143 10.36 -2.61 13.84
C GLN A 143 11.71 -2.06 13.42
N TRP A 144 12.75 -2.88 13.54
CA TRP A 144 14.10 -2.59 13.08
C TRP A 144 14.24 -2.78 11.56
N LEU A 145 13.63 -3.82 10.98
CA LEU A 145 13.63 -4.01 9.53
C LEU A 145 12.79 -2.94 8.82
N PHE A 146 11.64 -2.55 9.37
CA PHE A 146 10.78 -1.56 8.70
C PHE A 146 10.54 -0.36 9.62
N PRO A 147 11.56 0.49 9.82
CA PRO A 147 11.46 1.61 10.74
C PRO A 147 10.51 2.68 10.18
N LEU A 148 9.87 3.43 11.09
CA LEU A 148 8.91 4.51 10.82
C LEU A 148 9.25 5.74 11.67
N ARG A 149 8.66 6.89 11.35
CA ARG A 149 8.71 8.12 12.19
C ARG A 149 7.64 8.12 13.30
N GLU A 150 7.16 6.94 13.66
CA GLU A 150 6.17 6.71 14.71
C GLU A 150 6.70 5.63 15.63
N GLN A 151 6.51 5.81 16.94
CA GLN A 151 6.91 4.81 17.93
C GLN A 151 6.06 3.56 17.73
N GLY A 152 6.73 2.42 17.60
CA GLY A 152 6.07 1.11 17.68
C GLY A 152 6.12 0.56 19.10
N LEU A 153 5.60 -0.67 19.25
CA LEU A 153 5.63 -1.42 20.51
C LEU A 153 7.05 -1.77 21.02
N ASN A 154 8.08 -1.75 20.17
CA ASN A 154 9.46 -1.98 20.58
C ASN A 154 10.12 -0.63 20.90
N PHE A 155 10.23 -0.32 22.19
CA PHE A 155 10.86 0.93 22.67
C PHE A 155 12.34 1.06 22.30
N TYR A 156 13.01 -0.04 21.95
CA TYR A 156 14.40 0.00 21.50
C TYR A 156 14.55 0.39 20.03
N ALA A 157 13.52 0.16 19.20
CA ALA A 157 13.50 0.58 17.81
C ALA A 157 13.25 2.10 17.76
N HIS A 158 14.26 2.85 17.33
CA HIS A 158 14.17 4.30 17.32
C HIS A 158 13.39 4.78 16.12
N GLU A 159 12.56 5.79 16.34
CA GLU A 159 11.86 6.44 15.24
C GLU A 159 12.83 7.11 14.27
N LEU A 160 12.52 7.01 12.98
CA LEU A 160 13.25 7.68 11.92
C LEU A 160 13.17 9.21 12.09
N THR A 161 14.24 9.89 11.73
CA THR A 161 14.24 11.34 11.52
C THR A 161 14.35 11.64 10.02
N GLN A 162 14.01 12.87 9.62
CA GLN A 162 14.11 13.26 8.22
C GLN A 162 15.56 13.21 7.70
N ASP A 163 16.52 13.54 8.56
CA ASP A 163 17.94 13.52 8.20
C ASP A 163 18.47 12.08 8.11
N GLU A 164 18.06 11.19 9.03
CA GLU A 164 18.38 9.77 8.94
C GLU A 164 17.79 9.13 7.67
N ILE A 165 16.57 9.51 7.27
CA ILE A 165 15.96 9.04 6.01
C ILE A 165 16.78 9.49 4.80
N LYS A 166 17.21 10.76 4.75
CA LYS A 166 18.03 11.27 3.64
C LYS A 166 19.35 10.50 3.53
N GLU A 167 20.02 10.28 4.65
CA GLU A 167 21.28 9.53 4.69
C GLU A 167 21.09 8.04 4.35
N PHE A 168 19.99 7.44 4.79
CA PHE A 168 19.61 6.09 4.36
C PHE A 168 19.43 6.02 2.84
N GLN A 169 18.71 7.00 2.27
CA GLN A 169 18.46 7.10 0.84
C GLN A 169 19.70 7.51 0.03
N SER A 170 20.80 7.96 0.64
CA SER A 170 22.09 8.13 -0.06
C SER A 170 22.96 6.86 0.05
N THR A 171 22.70 5.99 1.03
CA THR A 171 23.53 4.83 1.32
C THR A 171 23.13 3.58 0.51
N ARG A 172 23.93 3.22 -0.49
CA ARG A 172 23.67 2.05 -1.38
C ARG A 172 23.49 0.74 -0.62
N GLU A 173 24.34 0.50 0.38
CA GLU A 173 24.34 -0.76 1.12
C GLU A 173 23.10 -0.92 2.02
N ALA A 174 22.65 0.17 2.65
CA ALA A 174 21.42 0.20 3.43
C ALA A 174 20.20 -0.12 2.55
N LYS A 175 20.10 0.49 1.37
CA LYS A 175 19.05 0.17 0.37
C LYS A 175 19.07 -1.29 -0.05
N ARG A 176 20.26 -1.84 -0.31
CA ARG A 176 20.42 -3.26 -0.71
C ARG A 176 19.86 -4.20 0.36
N ARG A 177 20.24 -3.98 1.63
CA ARG A 177 19.72 -4.77 2.75
C ARG A 177 18.22 -4.54 3.00
N PHE A 178 17.70 -3.34 2.73
CA PHE A 178 16.26 -3.04 2.84
C PHE A 178 15.43 -3.82 1.82
N VAL A 179 15.87 -3.86 0.55
CA VAL A 179 15.21 -4.67 -0.48
C VAL A 179 15.30 -6.16 -0.15
N ALA A 180 16.43 -6.61 0.41
CA ALA A 180 16.56 -8.00 0.88
C ALA A 180 15.60 -8.32 2.04
N ALA A 181 15.42 -7.41 2.99
CA ALA A 181 14.45 -7.53 4.08
C ALA A 181 13.01 -7.56 3.56
N TYR A 182 12.69 -6.71 2.57
CA TYR A 182 11.39 -6.73 1.90
C TYR A 182 11.14 -8.07 1.20
N ALA A 183 12.10 -8.57 0.43
CA ALA A 183 11.99 -9.87 -0.24
C ALA A 183 11.86 -11.04 0.75
N LEU A 184 12.54 -10.99 1.89
CA LEU A 184 12.40 -11.96 2.98
C LEU A 184 10.96 -11.98 3.52
N MET A 185 10.39 -10.81 3.81
CA MET A 185 9.01 -10.72 4.31
C MET A 185 7.97 -11.08 3.25
N LEU A 186 8.20 -10.75 1.98
CA LEU A 186 7.31 -11.20 0.91
C LEU A 186 7.25 -12.73 0.85
N ASP A 187 8.41 -13.39 0.89
CA ASP A 187 8.48 -14.86 0.85
C ASP A 187 7.72 -15.50 2.02
N PHE A 188 7.89 -14.93 3.22
CA PHE A 188 7.13 -15.31 4.40
C PHE A 188 5.60 -15.16 4.24
N TYR A 189 5.15 -14.21 3.42
CA TYR A 189 3.75 -14.00 3.09
C TYR A 189 3.26 -14.80 1.88
N GLY A 190 4.10 -15.65 1.26
CA GLY A 190 3.73 -16.39 0.05
C GLY A 190 3.79 -15.55 -1.23
N VAL A 191 4.57 -14.47 -1.22
CA VAL A 191 4.73 -13.53 -2.33
C VAL A 191 6.21 -13.50 -2.75
N LYS A 192 6.50 -13.37 -4.04
CA LYS A 192 7.86 -13.19 -4.55
C LYS A 192 8.03 -11.83 -5.21
N LEU A 193 9.19 -11.22 -4.99
CA LEU A 193 9.63 -10.02 -5.72
C LEU A 193 10.20 -10.44 -7.08
N LEU A 194 9.69 -9.84 -8.15
CA LEU A 194 10.06 -10.20 -9.52
C LEU A 194 11.21 -9.35 -10.06
N ASP A 195 11.24 -8.06 -9.70
CA ASP A 195 12.20 -7.12 -10.26
C ASP A 195 12.52 -5.95 -9.32
N LYS A 196 13.43 -5.09 -9.79
CA LYS A 196 13.85 -3.86 -9.10
C LYS A 196 12.80 -2.75 -9.11
N ASN A 197 11.70 -2.91 -9.85
CA ASN A 197 10.61 -1.93 -9.92
C ASN A 197 9.55 -2.20 -8.84
N GLY A 198 9.66 -3.32 -8.13
CA GLY A 198 8.75 -3.69 -7.06
C GLY A 198 7.59 -4.56 -7.52
N ASN A 199 7.64 -5.11 -8.74
CA ASN A 199 6.61 -6.03 -9.22
C ASN A 199 6.65 -7.33 -8.41
N VAL A 200 5.47 -7.87 -8.11
CA VAL A 200 5.33 -9.08 -7.27
C VAL A 200 4.39 -10.08 -7.91
N ALA A 201 4.52 -11.35 -7.51
CA ALA A 201 3.57 -12.41 -7.83
C ALA A 201 3.47 -13.40 -6.67
N ARG A 202 2.55 -14.36 -6.75
CA ARG A 202 2.53 -15.53 -5.85
C ARG A 202 3.89 -16.25 -5.87
N ALA A 203 4.40 -16.57 -4.69
CA ALA A 203 5.55 -17.45 -4.52
C ALA A 203 5.14 -18.93 -4.69
N PRO A 204 6.06 -19.89 -4.89
CA PRO A 204 5.72 -21.31 -5.04
C PRO A 204 4.96 -21.92 -3.86
N ASN A 205 5.14 -21.37 -2.66
CA ASN A 205 4.51 -21.80 -1.41
C ASN A 205 3.25 -21.00 -1.05
N TRP A 206 2.67 -20.22 -1.97
CA TRP A 206 1.63 -19.24 -1.66
C TRP A 206 0.40 -19.84 -0.96
N GLN A 207 0.00 -21.08 -1.28
CA GLN A 207 -1.22 -21.69 -0.74
C GLN A 207 -1.17 -21.75 0.80
N GLU A 208 -0.11 -22.37 1.33
CA GLU A 208 0.11 -22.53 2.76
C GLU A 208 0.27 -21.16 3.45
N ARG A 209 1.06 -20.27 2.84
CA ARG A 209 1.34 -18.95 3.42
C ARG A 209 0.13 -18.02 3.42
N PHE A 210 -0.74 -18.10 2.42
CA PHE A 210 -1.98 -17.33 2.37
C PHE A 210 -3.00 -17.86 3.36
N GLN A 211 -3.09 -19.18 3.54
CA GLN A 211 -3.90 -19.77 4.61
C GLN A 211 -3.45 -19.24 5.97
N HIS A 212 -2.15 -19.31 6.27
CA HIS A 212 -1.58 -18.76 7.50
C HIS A 212 -1.87 -17.26 7.66
N LEU A 213 -1.77 -16.47 6.59
CA LEU A 213 -2.10 -15.04 6.63
C LEU A 213 -3.57 -14.76 6.98
N ASN A 214 -4.50 -15.60 6.54
CA ASN A 214 -5.92 -15.45 6.89
C ASN A 214 -6.18 -15.65 8.38
N GLU A 215 -5.34 -16.43 9.06
CA GLU A 215 -5.46 -16.79 10.48
C GLU A 215 -4.67 -15.82 11.39
N SER A 216 -3.54 -15.29 10.90
CA SER A 216 -2.63 -14.44 11.68
C SER A 216 -2.80 -12.94 11.43
N HIS A 217 -3.89 -12.35 11.93
CA HIS A 217 -4.25 -10.93 11.69
C HIS A 217 -3.19 -9.90 12.13
N HIS A 218 -2.31 -10.21 13.07
CA HIS A 218 -1.24 -9.28 13.47
C HIS A 218 -0.25 -9.02 12.31
N ASN A 219 -0.12 -9.97 11.37
CA ASN A 219 0.64 -9.77 10.14
C ASN A 219 0.05 -8.67 9.26
N TYR A 220 -1.24 -8.37 9.38
CA TYR A 220 -1.84 -7.26 8.64
C TYR A 220 -1.29 -5.91 9.10
N LEU A 221 -0.99 -5.77 10.40
CA LEU A 221 -0.33 -4.59 10.95
C LEU A 221 1.15 -4.54 10.54
N ARG A 222 1.82 -5.69 10.48
CA ARG A 222 3.19 -5.78 9.94
C ARG A 222 3.25 -5.35 8.48
N ILE A 223 2.30 -5.77 7.64
CA ILE A 223 2.19 -5.35 6.24
C ILE A 223 1.97 -3.84 6.13
N THR A 224 1.07 -3.25 6.92
CA THR A 224 0.90 -1.78 6.95
C THR A 224 2.22 -1.08 7.29
N ARG A 225 2.97 -1.59 8.27
CA ARG A 225 4.28 -1.04 8.64
C ARG A 225 5.29 -1.13 7.50
N ILE A 226 5.37 -2.28 6.82
CA ILE A 226 6.23 -2.48 5.65
C ILE A 226 5.87 -1.46 4.57
N LEU A 227 4.58 -1.33 4.23
CA LEU A 227 4.10 -0.37 3.23
C LEU A 227 4.43 1.07 3.60
N LYS A 228 4.21 1.49 4.86
CA LYS A 228 4.61 2.84 5.32
C LYS A 228 6.13 3.04 5.18
N SER A 229 6.93 2.06 5.60
CA SER A 229 8.39 2.12 5.58
C SER A 229 8.97 2.16 4.16
N LEU A 230 8.40 1.39 3.21
CA LEU A 230 8.73 1.48 1.79
C LEU A 230 8.66 2.93 1.29
N GLY A 231 7.61 3.67 1.65
CA GLY A 231 7.50 5.06 1.24
C GLY A 231 8.40 6.02 2.02
N GLU A 232 8.70 5.76 3.29
CA GLU A 232 9.69 6.57 4.04
C GLU A 232 11.09 6.46 3.43
N LEU A 233 11.48 5.25 3.00
CA LEU A 233 12.85 4.96 2.57
C LEU A 233 13.04 5.02 1.04
N GLY A 234 12.08 5.61 0.31
CA GLY A 234 12.25 5.95 -1.11
C GLY A 234 11.78 4.89 -2.11
N PHE A 235 11.06 3.86 -1.65
CA PHE A 235 10.54 2.75 -2.46
C PHE A 235 9.02 2.86 -2.69
N GLU A 236 8.51 4.07 -2.95
CA GLU A 236 7.06 4.32 -3.13
C GLU A 236 6.47 3.44 -4.25
N GLY A 237 7.22 3.19 -5.33
CA GLY A 237 6.80 2.36 -6.46
C GLY A 237 6.50 0.90 -6.09
N PHE A 238 7.07 0.38 -5.00
CA PHE A 238 6.93 -1.02 -4.60
C PHE A 238 5.57 -1.31 -3.96
N LYS A 239 4.88 -0.28 -3.48
CA LYS A 239 3.62 -0.44 -2.76
C LYS A 239 2.49 -0.86 -3.70
N ALA A 240 2.34 -0.17 -4.83
CA ALA A 240 1.19 -0.37 -5.70
C ALA A 240 1.08 -1.80 -6.24
N PRO A 241 2.16 -2.46 -6.71
CA PRO A 241 2.10 -3.86 -7.12
C PRO A 241 1.71 -4.81 -5.98
N LEU A 242 2.21 -4.59 -4.76
CA LEU A 242 1.85 -5.43 -3.61
C LEU A 242 0.38 -5.25 -3.20
N VAL A 243 -0.09 -4.00 -3.12
CA VAL A 243 -1.49 -3.71 -2.80
C VAL A 243 -2.43 -4.24 -3.88
N ARG A 244 -2.02 -4.14 -5.15
CA ARG A 244 -2.72 -4.70 -6.30
C ARG A 244 -2.91 -6.20 -6.15
N LEU A 245 -1.85 -6.93 -5.86
CA LEU A 245 -1.90 -8.38 -5.63
C LEU A 245 -2.89 -8.72 -4.51
N PHE A 246 -2.79 -8.07 -3.35
CA PHE A 246 -3.71 -8.35 -2.24
C PHE A 246 -5.17 -8.00 -2.55
N LEU A 247 -5.45 -7.00 -3.38
CA LEU A 247 -6.81 -6.73 -3.87
C LEU A 247 -7.31 -7.86 -4.78
N GLU A 248 -6.49 -8.38 -5.68
CA GLU A 248 -6.85 -9.52 -6.54
C GLU A 248 -7.12 -10.78 -5.73
N GLU A 249 -6.23 -11.11 -4.79
CA GLU A 249 -6.36 -12.28 -3.91
C GLU A 249 -7.59 -12.23 -3.00
N SER A 250 -7.89 -11.06 -2.43
CA SER A 250 -9.02 -10.90 -1.51
C SER A 250 -10.38 -10.72 -2.21
N LEU A 251 -10.43 -10.04 -3.36
CA LEU A 251 -11.71 -9.69 -4.02
C LEU A 251 -12.07 -10.60 -5.19
N CYS A 252 -11.08 -11.21 -5.87
CA CYS A 252 -11.32 -11.97 -7.10
C CYS A 252 -11.14 -13.47 -6.87
N HIS A 253 -10.04 -13.86 -6.22
CA HIS A 253 -9.69 -15.27 -6.06
C HIS A 253 -10.22 -15.90 -4.77
N GLY A 254 -10.60 -15.10 -3.78
CA GLY A 254 -11.11 -15.59 -2.49
C GLY A 254 -10.06 -16.37 -1.68
N THR A 255 -8.77 -16.14 -1.96
CA THR A 255 -7.63 -16.79 -1.29
C THR A 255 -7.19 -16.04 -0.04
N LEU A 256 -7.45 -14.73 0.03
CA LEU A 256 -7.20 -13.87 1.20
C LEU A 256 -8.45 -13.09 1.65
N PRO A 257 -9.61 -13.76 1.89
CA PRO A 257 -10.86 -13.07 2.21
C PRO A 257 -10.77 -12.23 3.49
N ASN A 258 -10.03 -12.70 4.50
CA ASN A 258 -9.91 -12.01 5.78
C ASN A 258 -9.07 -10.72 5.69
N MET A 259 -8.32 -10.53 4.61
CA MET A 259 -7.51 -9.32 4.36
C MET A 259 -8.31 -8.19 3.71
N GLN A 260 -9.50 -8.47 3.17
CA GLN A 260 -10.30 -7.53 2.37
C GLN A 260 -10.48 -6.17 3.05
N HIS A 261 -10.80 -6.16 4.34
CA HIS A 261 -10.95 -4.91 5.09
C HIS A 261 -9.62 -4.15 5.21
N SER A 262 -8.53 -4.84 5.58
CA SER A 262 -7.21 -4.23 5.74
C SER A 262 -6.65 -3.66 4.43
N VAL A 263 -6.84 -4.34 3.30
CA VAL A 263 -6.34 -3.86 2.01
C VAL A 263 -7.07 -2.59 1.56
N LEU A 264 -8.39 -2.51 1.76
CA LEU A 264 -9.20 -1.35 1.38
C LEU A 264 -9.07 -0.18 2.35
N GLU A 265 -9.09 -0.47 3.65
CA GLU A 265 -9.12 0.58 4.69
C GLU A 265 -7.72 1.11 4.99
N TYR A 266 -6.68 0.27 4.87
CA TYR A 266 -5.32 0.66 5.20
C TYR A 266 -4.37 0.65 4.00
N TYR A 267 -4.23 -0.49 3.30
CA TYR A 267 -3.08 -0.67 2.39
C TYR A 267 -3.12 0.27 1.19
N VAL A 268 -4.28 0.45 0.55
CA VAL A 268 -4.47 1.43 -0.53
C VAL A 268 -4.06 2.83 -0.08
N TYR A 269 -4.41 3.20 1.15
CA TYR A 269 -4.18 4.54 1.69
C TYR A 269 -2.73 4.76 2.14
N THR A 270 -1.88 3.73 2.16
CA THR A 270 -0.42 3.91 2.28
C THR A 270 0.21 4.47 1.00
N VAL A 271 -0.47 4.43 -0.15
CA VAL A 271 0.05 5.01 -1.40
C VAL A 271 -0.13 6.52 -1.39
N ARG A 272 0.93 7.30 -1.62
CA ARG A 272 0.87 8.78 -1.53
C ARG A 272 0.18 9.44 -2.72
N MET A 273 0.38 8.92 -3.93
CA MET A 273 -0.19 9.50 -5.15
C MET A 273 -1.71 9.26 -5.25
N PRO A 274 -2.54 10.32 -5.27
CA PRO A 274 -4.00 10.19 -5.38
C PRO A 274 -4.45 9.40 -6.62
N ALA A 275 -3.83 9.67 -7.78
CA ALA A 275 -4.15 8.96 -9.03
C ALA A 275 -3.94 7.44 -8.91
N THR A 276 -2.87 7.01 -8.24
CA THR A 276 -2.61 5.58 -8.01
C THR A 276 -3.64 4.97 -7.05
N ARG A 277 -4.02 5.68 -5.98
CA ARG A 277 -5.11 5.24 -5.09
C ARG A 277 -6.42 5.08 -5.86
N ARG A 278 -6.79 6.05 -6.70
CA ARG A 278 -8.00 5.98 -7.54
C ARG A 278 -7.99 4.75 -8.45
N ARG A 279 -6.87 4.44 -9.11
CA ARG A 279 -6.77 3.22 -9.94
C ARG A 279 -7.02 1.95 -9.12
N LEU A 280 -6.42 1.82 -7.95
CA LEU A 280 -6.62 0.68 -7.05
C LEU A 280 -8.09 0.58 -6.56
N LEU A 281 -8.69 1.71 -6.18
CA LEU A 281 -10.07 1.75 -5.69
C LEU A 281 -11.11 1.51 -6.78
N ARG A 282 -10.87 1.96 -8.01
CA ARG A 282 -11.75 1.67 -9.17
C ARG A 282 -11.76 0.18 -9.47
N PHE A 283 -10.58 -0.45 -9.47
CA PHE A 283 -10.52 -1.91 -9.55
C PHE A 283 -11.29 -2.56 -8.40
N ALA A 284 -11.01 -2.15 -7.16
CA ALA A 284 -11.68 -2.74 -6.01
C ALA A 284 -13.20 -2.65 -6.14
N ARG A 285 -13.74 -1.50 -6.56
CA ARG A 285 -15.17 -1.29 -6.79
C ARG A 285 -15.77 -2.26 -7.81
N GLN A 286 -15.04 -2.60 -8.88
CA GLN A 286 -15.51 -3.52 -9.92
C GLN A 286 -15.70 -4.94 -9.38
N HIS A 287 -14.81 -5.36 -8.48
CA HIS A 287 -14.75 -6.73 -7.96
C HIS A 287 -15.40 -6.92 -6.58
N TYR A 288 -15.60 -5.85 -5.80
CA TYR A 288 -16.22 -5.92 -4.48
C TYR A 288 -17.67 -6.41 -4.55
N ARG A 289 -18.04 -7.31 -3.61
CA ARG A 289 -19.40 -7.83 -3.48
C ARG A 289 -19.89 -7.71 -2.02
N PRO A 290 -21.13 -7.24 -1.80
CA PRO A 290 -22.06 -6.70 -2.79
C PRO A 290 -21.66 -5.29 -3.27
N ARG A 291 -21.93 -4.95 -4.54
CA ARG A 291 -21.46 -3.69 -5.18
C ARG A 291 -21.91 -2.41 -4.46
N HIS A 292 -23.11 -2.41 -3.89
CA HIS A 292 -23.69 -1.24 -3.23
C HIS A 292 -23.06 -0.95 -1.85
N ALA A 293 -22.35 -1.91 -1.26
CA ALA A 293 -21.69 -1.76 0.04
C ALA A 293 -20.27 -1.20 -0.05
N PHE A 294 -19.80 -0.82 -1.25
CA PHE A 294 -18.45 -0.28 -1.44
C PHE A 294 -18.35 1.16 -0.92
N LEU A 295 -17.57 1.37 0.14
CA LEU A 295 -17.49 2.66 0.88
C LEU A 295 -16.37 3.58 0.42
N TRP A 296 -15.42 3.08 -0.37
CA TRP A 296 -14.18 3.79 -0.73
C TRP A 296 -14.26 4.50 -2.09
N GLY A 297 -15.47 4.66 -2.63
CA GLY A 297 -15.71 5.34 -3.90
C GLY A 297 -15.61 6.87 -3.79
N PRO A 298 -15.76 7.60 -4.91
CA PRO A 298 -15.86 9.05 -4.87
C PRO A 298 -17.04 9.48 -3.99
N PRO A 299 -16.90 10.57 -3.21
CA PRO A 299 -18.01 11.10 -2.43
C PRO A 299 -19.23 11.34 -3.32
N SER A 300 -20.42 10.99 -2.82
CA SER A 300 -21.65 11.32 -3.53
C SER A 300 -21.74 12.84 -3.68
N LYS A 301 -21.87 13.36 -4.90
CA LYS A 301 -22.18 14.77 -5.12
C LYS A 301 -23.48 15.05 -4.38
N LYS A 302 -23.42 15.80 -3.27
CA LYS A 302 -24.64 16.36 -2.66
C LYS A 302 -25.31 17.13 -3.79
N ARG A 303 -26.49 16.69 -4.25
CA ARG A 303 -27.33 17.53 -5.11
C ARG A 303 -27.46 18.85 -4.36
N ALA A 304 -26.84 19.91 -4.90
CA ALA A 304 -27.08 21.25 -4.39
C ALA A 304 -28.59 21.40 -4.41
N GLY A 305 -29.20 21.46 -3.23
CA GLY A 305 -30.64 21.62 -3.10
C GLY A 305 -31.00 22.84 -3.93
N GLY A 306 -31.79 22.63 -4.98
CA GLY A 306 -32.43 23.71 -5.68
C GLY A 306 -33.23 24.47 -4.63
N SER A 307 -32.73 25.64 -4.25
CA SER A 307 -33.55 26.61 -3.56
C SER A 307 -34.67 26.92 -4.52
N SER A 308 -35.86 26.41 -4.23
CA SER A 308 -37.12 26.80 -4.84
C SER A 308 -37.34 28.28 -4.53
N GLY A 309 -36.70 29.14 -5.32
CA GLY A 309 -36.95 30.56 -5.36
C GLY A 309 -38.28 30.81 -6.06
N ALA A 310 -39.34 30.94 -5.26
CA ALA A 310 -40.59 31.51 -5.71
C ALA A 310 -40.37 33.00 -6.03
N GLY A 311 -40.37 33.32 -7.33
CA GLY A 311 -40.90 34.53 -7.97
C GLY A 311 -40.39 35.92 -7.54
N SER A 312 -39.77 36.63 -8.48
CA SER A 312 -40.30 37.94 -8.94
C SER A 312 -39.65 38.38 -10.27
N SER A 313 -40.44 38.24 -11.33
CA SER A 313 -40.68 39.11 -12.50
C SER A 313 -39.74 40.27 -12.85
N GLY A 314 -39.43 40.37 -14.16
CA GLY A 314 -38.99 41.58 -14.89
C GLY A 314 -37.46 41.67 -15.04
N ILE A 315 -36.82 41.91 -16.18
CA ILE A 315 -37.17 42.60 -17.43
C ILE A 315 -36.32 41.99 -18.55
N ARG A 316 -36.90 41.87 -19.75
CA ARG A 316 -36.28 41.40 -21.00
C ARG A 316 -35.76 42.58 -21.81
N ALA A 317 -34.50 42.53 -22.27
CA ALA A 317 -33.99 43.30 -23.42
C ALA A 317 -32.70 42.65 -23.95
N PRO A 318 -32.35 42.81 -25.24
CA PRO A 318 -31.96 41.69 -26.10
C PRO A 318 -30.47 41.63 -26.47
N ALA A 319 -30.10 40.50 -27.09
CA ALA A 319 -28.80 40.20 -27.67
C ALA A 319 -28.46 41.06 -28.90
N PRO A 320 -27.18 41.29 -29.22
CA PRO A 320 -26.76 41.73 -30.54
C PRO A 320 -26.30 40.54 -31.39
N THR A 321 -26.82 40.46 -32.61
CA THR A 321 -26.36 39.62 -33.72
C THR A 321 -25.16 40.25 -34.46
N PRO A 322 -24.46 39.47 -35.29
CA PRO A 322 -23.17 39.84 -35.90
C PRO A 322 -23.32 40.45 -37.30
N GLU A 323 -22.28 41.13 -37.80
CA GLU A 323 -21.81 41.24 -39.21
C GLU A 323 -20.72 42.34 -39.29
N HIS A 324 -19.47 42.07 -39.71
CA HIS A 324 -18.90 41.87 -41.05
C HIS A 324 -18.46 43.16 -41.80
N HIS A 325 -17.18 43.14 -42.25
CA HIS A 325 -16.55 43.95 -43.33
C HIS A 325 -16.13 45.41 -42.97
N ARG A 326 -15.03 46.00 -43.47
CA ARG A 326 -13.90 45.61 -44.34
C ARG A 326 -12.95 46.82 -44.46
N TRP A 327 -11.63 46.61 -44.24
CA TRP A 327 -10.44 47.29 -44.83
C TRP A 327 -10.29 48.80 -44.50
N GLU A 328 -9.12 49.42 -44.36
CA GLU A 328 -7.87 49.35 -45.12
C GLU A 328 -6.75 50.12 -44.37
N GLU A 329 -5.49 49.71 -44.56
CA GLU A 329 -4.20 50.49 -44.59
C GLU A 329 -3.90 51.63 -43.58
N GLY A 330 -2.71 51.78 -43.01
CA GLY A 330 -1.40 51.17 -43.24
C GLY A 330 -0.31 51.76 -42.32
N SER A 331 0.92 51.23 -42.45
CA SER A 331 2.27 51.80 -42.18
C SER A 331 2.50 52.60 -40.86
N GLU A 332 3.49 52.38 -39.99
CA GLU A 332 4.94 52.16 -40.12
C GLU A 332 5.41 51.50 -38.79
N GLY A 333 6.33 50.54 -38.73
CA GLY A 333 7.77 50.77 -38.85
C GLY A 333 8.45 50.76 -37.46
N ALA A 334 9.11 49.65 -37.09
CA ALA A 334 10.38 49.63 -36.31
C ALA A 334 10.78 48.19 -35.97
N ALA A 335 11.86 47.75 -36.61
CA ALA A 335 12.54 46.49 -36.36
C ALA A 335 13.38 46.54 -35.09
N LEU A 336 13.45 45.44 -34.33
CA LEU A 336 14.64 45.04 -33.58
C LEU A 336 14.82 43.51 -33.63
N SER A 337 15.85 43.12 -34.38
CA SER A 337 16.69 41.90 -34.29
C SER A 337 17.07 41.61 -32.83
N CYS A 338 17.39 40.42 -32.31
CA CYS A 338 18.00 39.16 -32.74
C CYS A 338 17.74 38.21 -31.53
N SER A 339 17.61 36.88 -31.56
CA SER A 339 18.61 35.90 -31.97
C SER A 339 17.99 34.51 -31.75
N ARG A 340 18.21 33.62 -32.71
CA ARG A 340 17.88 32.20 -32.67
C ARG A 340 19.09 31.45 -32.11
N VAL A 341 18.93 30.68 -31.04
CA VAL A 341 19.92 29.66 -30.63
C VAL A 341 19.29 28.28 -30.74
N LYS A 342 20.02 27.39 -31.40
CA LYS A 342 19.70 26.00 -31.72
C LYS A 342 20.80 25.13 -31.10
N VAL A 343 20.41 23.93 -30.62
CA VAL A 343 21.23 22.71 -30.38
C VAL A 343 22.09 22.79 -29.08
N SER A 344 22.07 21.81 -28.15
CA SER A 344 22.54 20.43 -28.35
C SER A 344 21.97 19.41 -27.37
N SER A 345 21.51 18.30 -27.92
CA SER A 345 21.48 16.98 -27.31
C SER A 345 22.88 16.37 -27.32
N HIS A 346 23.30 15.77 -26.21
CA HIS A 346 24.42 14.84 -26.17
C HIS A 346 24.02 13.64 -25.30
N ASP A 347 23.89 12.50 -25.96
CA ASP A 347 23.74 11.17 -25.37
C ASP A 347 25.10 10.53 -25.10
N ALA A 348 25.04 9.48 -24.26
CA ALA A 348 25.91 8.31 -24.20
C ALA A 348 27.31 8.43 -23.56
N ILE A 349 27.45 7.80 -22.38
CA ILE A 349 28.70 7.14 -21.96
C ILE A 349 28.43 5.64 -21.73
N LEU A 350 28.82 4.88 -22.75
CA LEU A 350 29.61 3.65 -22.77
C LEU A 350 29.68 2.78 -21.50
N CYS A 351 29.22 1.52 -21.61
CA CYS A 351 29.75 0.39 -20.84
C CYS A 351 29.74 -0.89 -21.71
N GLN A 352 30.87 -1.15 -22.35
CA GLN A 352 31.42 -2.45 -22.80
C GLN A 352 32.80 -2.49 -22.12
N ASP A 353 33.37 -3.55 -21.56
CA ASP A 353 33.33 -4.99 -21.77
C ASP A 353 33.70 -5.69 -20.45
N LEU A 354 33.23 -6.92 -20.24
CA LEU A 354 34.06 -8.03 -19.75
C LEU A 354 33.36 -9.35 -20.15
N THR A 355 33.50 -9.72 -21.42
CA THR A 355 33.36 -11.11 -21.87
C THR A 355 34.76 -11.68 -22.03
N GLY A 356 35.14 -12.59 -21.13
CA GLY A 356 36.37 -13.37 -21.20
C GLY A 356 36.01 -14.83 -21.46
N SER A 357 36.41 -15.33 -22.62
CA SER A 357 36.24 -16.69 -23.10
C SER A 357 37.37 -17.63 -22.63
N GLY A 358 36.99 -18.74 -21.99
CA GLY A 358 37.63 -20.09 -22.04
C GLY A 358 39.00 -20.32 -21.37
N PRO A 359 39.43 -21.58 -21.12
CA PRO A 359 39.01 -22.81 -21.82
C PRO A 359 38.67 -24.04 -20.92
N LYS A 360 38.19 -25.07 -21.64
CA LYS A 360 37.78 -26.43 -21.26
C LYS A 360 38.79 -27.24 -20.43
N GLY A 361 38.29 -28.20 -19.65
CA GLY A 361 39.01 -29.41 -19.26
C GLY A 361 38.45 -30.17 -18.04
N CYS A 362 37.52 -31.10 -18.25
CA CYS A 362 37.29 -32.25 -17.36
C CYS A 362 38.36 -33.33 -17.66
N PRO A 363 38.72 -34.22 -16.72
CA PRO A 363 37.92 -35.42 -16.51
C PRO A 363 37.75 -35.88 -15.05
N GLU A 364 36.82 -36.82 -14.93
CA GLU A 364 36.45 -37.66 -13.79
C GLU A 364 37.63 -38.37 -13.12
N LEU A 365 37.50 -38.62 -11.82
CA LEU A 365 38.05 -39.80 -11.14
C LEU A 365 37.16 -40.14 -9.94
N GLY A 366 36.42 -41.23 -10.07
CA GLY A 366 35.73 -41.91 -8.97
C GLY A 366 36.60 -43.00 -8.33
N SER A 367 35.94 -43.79 -7.47
CA SER A 367 36.43 -44.90 -6.64
C SER A 367 37.04 -44.47 -5.29
N ASN A 368 36.33 -44.70 -4.17
CA ASN A 368 36.33 -45.91 -3.31
C ASN A 368 37.28 -45.67 -2.09
N LEU A 369 37.03 -46.02 -0.83
CA LEU A 369 36.32 -47.16 -0.21
C LEU A 369 36.39 -46.98 1.34
N VAL A 370 35.44 -47.61 2.08
CA VAL A 370 35.51 -48.08 3.50
C VAL A 370 35.52 -47.00 4.60
N GLY A 371 34.70 -47.02 5.66
CA GLY A 371 33.99 -48.09 6.36
C GLY A 371 34.56 -48.24 7.79
N LEU A 372 33.72 -48.08 8.83
CA LEU A 372 33.85 -48.45 10.27
C LEU A 372 32.88 -47.51 11.03
N GLN A 373 31.69 -47.90 11.51
CA GLN A 373 31.28 -48.94 12.46
C GLN A 373 31.74 -48.70 13.92
N GLY A 374 30.75 -48.57 14.82
CA GLY A 374 30.88 -48.63 16.29
C GLY A 374 30.94 -47.26 16.98
N ALA A 375 30.28 -46.97 18.10
CA ALA A 375 29.50 -47.81 19.00
C ALA A 375 28.57 -46.96 19.88
N LEU A 376 27.49 -47.62 20.29
CA LEU A 376 26.56 -47.33 21.37
C LEU A 376 27.28 -47.11 22.72
N VAL A 377 26.99 -46.02 23.44
CA VAL A 377 27.02 -46.01 24.92
C VAL A 377 25.88 -45.13 25.44
N VAL A 378 24.92 -45.81 26.06
CA VAL A 378 23.94 -45.28 27.01
C VAL A 378 24.65 -45.16 28.36
N ILE A 379 24.60 -43.99 29.01
CA ILE A 379 24.67 -43.89 30.48
C ILE A 379 23.62 -42.88 30.94
N GLY A 380 22.72 -43.36 31.79
CA GLY A 380 21.78 -42.55 32.56
C GLY A 380 22.26 -42.30 33.99
N GLY A 381 21.56 -41.37 34.64
CA GLY A 381 21.62 -40.98 36.06
C GLY A 381 21.10 -39.54 36.15
N ARG A 382 19.92 -39.18 36.69
CA ARG A 382 19.44 -39.29 38.10
C ARG A 382 20.61 -38.96 39.07
N THR A 383 20.55 -37.95 39.94
CA THR A 383 19.47 -37.52 40.85
C THR A 383 19.84 -36.19 41.56
N GLU A 384 18.83 -35.56 42.19
CA GLU A 384 18.89 -34.64 43.37
C GLU A 384 19.54 -33.25 43.14
N ARG A 385 18.89 -32.09 43.37
CA ARG A 385 18.00 -31.57 44.44
C ARG A 385 18.65 -31.60 45.84
N ASP A 386 19.31 -30.50 46.23
CA ASP A 386 19.06 -29.73 47.46
C ASP A 386 20.01 -28.53 47.58
N GLU A 387 19.41 -27.36 47.82
CA GLU A 387 19.82 -26.14 48.57
C GLU A 387 19.26 -24.84 47.95
#